data_AF-A0A961SE13-F1
#
_entry.id   AF-A0A961SE13-F1
#
_cell.length_a   1.000
_cell.length_b   1.000
_cell.length_c   1.000
_cell.angle_alpha   90.00
_cell.angle_beta   90.00
_cell.angle_gamma   90.00
#
_symmetry.space_group_name_H-M   'P 1'
#
loop_
_entity.id
_entity.type
_entity.pdbx_description
1 polymer ?
#
loop_
_entity_poly.entity_id
_entity_poly.type
_entity_poly.pdbx_seq_one_letter_code
_entity_poly.pdbx_strand_id
1 'polypeptide(L)'
;AEKTGVCRDFAHLAISLCRAMNIPARYCSGYLGDIGVPDAGFDDFCAWFEVYLDGNWYTFDARYNVPRIGRVLMVRGNDASDVAMITSFGAYELSGFRVWSLELADGEGNDALLEQLSVRPHPQHRGLGAQPSLSPCGEGVNRLI
;
A
#
# COMPACT_ATOMS: atom_id res chain seq x y z
N ALA A 1 16.68 8.16 -20.75
CA ALA A 1 15.68 9.21 -21.04
C ALA A 1 14.26 8.75 -20.66
N GLU A 2 14.08 8.10 -19.49
CA GLU A 2 12.86 7.34 -19.16
C GLU A 2 11.75 8.23 -18.58
N LYS A 3 12.03 9.07 -17.56
CA LYS A 3 11.11 10.07 -16.95
C LYS A 3 9.71 9.53 -16.57
N THR A 4 9.56 8.22 -16.43
CA THR A 4 8.32 7.54 -16.06
C THR A 4 8.67 6.41 -15.08
N GLY A 5 7.80 6.13 -14.13
CA GLY A 5 8.01 5.06 -13.15
C GLY A 5 6.80 4.87 -12.24
N VAL A 6 6.88 3.87 -11.38
CA VAL A 6 5.92 3.63 -10.29
C VAL A 6 6.43 4.21 -8.97
N CYS A 7 5.63 4.13 -7.91
CA CYS A 7 5.96 4.68 -6.58
C CYS A 7 7.37 4.32 -6.10
N ARG A 8 7.81 3.06 -6.31
CA ARG A 8 9.17 2.60 -5.98
C ARG A 8 10.24 3.44 -6.67
N ASP A 9 10.09 3.71 -7.96
CA ASP A 9 11.11 4.38 -8.76
C ASP A 9 11.23 5.86 -8.34
N PHE A 10 10.10 6.52 -8.07
CA PHE A 10 10.07 7.88 -7.52
C PHE A 10 10.71 7.96 -6.13
N ALA A 11 10.41 7.01 -5.24
CA ALA A 11 11.01 6.95 -3.91
C ALA A 11 12.54 6.73 -3.99
N HIS A 12 13.01 5.82 -4.85
CA HIS A 12 14.44 5.60 -5.06
C HIS A 12 15.15 6.84 -5.59
N LEU A 13 14.55 7.51 -6.59
CA LEU A 13 15.10 8.74 -7.15
C LEU A 13 15.22 9.83 -6.08
N ALA A 14 14.15 10.05 -5.30
CA ALA A 14 14.15 11.06 -4.25
C ALA A 14 15.18 10.78 -3.16
N ILE A 15 15.26 9.53 -2.67
CA ILE A 15 16.27 9.09 -1.70
C ILE A 15 17.69 9.32 -2.24
N SER A 16 17.93 8.97 -3.50
CA SER A 16 19.23 9.14 -4.15
C SER A 16 19.64 10.62 -4.22
N LEU A 17 18.69 11.50 -4.58
CA LEU A 17 18.91 12.96 -4.60
C LEU A 17 19.19 13.52 -3.20
N CYS A 18 18.44 13.10 -2.18
CA CYS A 18 18.69 13.49 -0.78
C CYS A 18 20.09 13.08 -0.34
N ARG A 19 20.47 11.81 -0.57
CA ARG A 19 21.78 11.28 -0.18
C ARG A 19 22.93 11.94 -0.93
N ALA A 20 22.74 12.30 -2.20
CA ALA A 20 23.71 13.09 -2.97
C ALA A 20 23.96 14.49 -2.39
N MET A 21 22.99 15.04 -1.64
CA MET A 21 23.11 16.30 -0.91
C MET A 21 23.53 16.09 0.56
N ASN A 22 24.02 14.90 0.93
CA ASN A 22 24.36 14.51 2.30
C ASN A 22 23.20 14.56 3.29
N ILE A 23 21.97 14.44 2.81
CA ILE A 23 20.77 14.39 3.65
C ILE A 23 20.40 12.92 3.88
N PRO A 24 20.35 12.43 5.13
CA PRO A 24 19.95 11.05 5.39
C PRO A 24 18.50 10.82 4.99
N ALA A 25 18.28 9.81 4.16
CA ALA A 25 16.95 9.41 3.70
C ALA A 25 16.84 7.88 3.70
N ARG A 26 15.62 7.37 3.94
CA ARG A 26 15.33 5.93 3.96
C ARG A 26 14.05 5.61 3.20
N TYR A 27 14.00 4.39 2.69
CA TYR A 27 12.86 3.85 1.96
C TYR A 27 11.81 3.31 2.93
N CYS A 28 10.55 3.54 2.61
CA CYS A 28 9.41 3.05 3.38
C CYS A 28 8.41 2.37 2.45
N SER A 29 7.83 1.27 2.90
CA SER A 29 6.73 0.62 2.19
C SER A 29 5.62 0.21 3.16
N GLY A 30 4.39 0.23 2.66
CA GLY A 30 3.21 0.00 3.47
C GLY A 30 1.92 0.07 2.69
N TYR A 31 0.81 0.05 3.42
CA TYR A 31 -0.50 0.32 2.85
C TYR A 31 -0.70 1.82 2.71
N LEU A 32 -1.28 2.22 1.58
CA LEU A 32 -1.83 3.55 1.37
C LEU A 32 -3.17 3.35 0.66
N GLY A 33 -4.25 3.39 1.43
CA GLY A 33 -5.59 3.39 0.88
C GLY A 33 -6.00 4.76 0.36
N ASP A 34 -7.19 4.81 -0.21
CA ASP A 34 -7.82 6.05 -0.67
C ASP A 34 -8.56 6.81 0.45
N ILE A 35 -7.98 6.80 1.65
CA ILE A 35 -8.51 7.55 2.80
C ILE A 35 -8.33 9.04 2.55
N GLY A 36 -9.45 9.76 2.52
CA GLY A 36 -9.47 11.20 2.28
C GLY A 36 -9.15 11.64 0.84
N VAL A 37 -9.16 10.72 -0.13
CA VAL A 37 -9.07 11.02 -1.57
C VAL A 37 -10.12 10.23 -2.36
N PRO A 38 -10.43 10.57 -3.62
CA PRO A 38 -11.34 9.77 -4.42
C PRO A 38 -10.83 8.33 -4.61
N ASP A 39 -11.75 7.36 -4.48
CA ASP A 39 -11.48 5.94 -4.68
C ASP A 39 -10.95 5.68 -6.11
N ALA A 40 -9.77 5.06 -6.21
CA ALA A 40 -9.13 4.68 -7.46
C ALA A 40 -9.51 3.25 -7.91
N GLY A 41 -10.25 2.50 -7.10
CA GLY A 41 -10.80 1.18 -7.42
C GLY A 41 -9.83 0.00 -7.32
N PHE A 42 -8.54 0.25 -7.06
CA PHE A 42 -7.53 -0.79 -6.85
C PHE A 42 -6.52 -0.37 -5.79
N ASP A 43 -6.45 -1.13 -4.71
CA ASP A 43 -5.42 -0.99 -3.69
C ASP A 43 -4.15 -1.73 -4.08
N ASP A 44 -3.02 -1.12 -3.76
CA ASP A 44 -1.69 -1.71 -3.89
C ASP A 44 -0.83 -1.26 -2.70
N PHE A 45 0.29 -1.94 -2.47
CA PHE A 45 1.32 -1.39 -1.61
C PHE A 45 1.89 -0.12 -2.24
N CYS A 46 2.16 0.84 -1.39
CA CYS A 46 2.80 2.07 -1.79
C CYS A 46 4.20 2.15 -1.19
N ALA A 47 5.07 2.79 -1.95
CA ALA A 47 6.40 3.17 -1.53
C ALA A 47 6.46 4.67 -1.36
N TRP A 48 7.11 5.10 -0.29
CA TRP A 48 7.45 6.49 -0.04
C TRP A 48 8.82 6.57 0.63
N PHE A 49 9.25 7.76 1.02
CA PHE A 49 10.53 7.92 1.67
C PHE A 49 10.41 8.83 2.90
N GLU A 50 11.36 8.66 3.80
CA GLU A 50 11.51 9.54 4.95
C GLU A 50 12.89 10.19 4.91
N VAL A 51 12.95 11.45 5.32
CA VAL A 51 14.18 12.25 5.39
C VAL A 51 14.42 12.66 6.83
N TYR A 52 15.66 12.52 7.29
CA TYR A 52 16.06 12.93 8.63
C TYR A 52 16.47 14.40 8.64
N LEU A 53 15.69 15.23 9.31
CA LEU A 53 15.91 16.66 9.45
C LEU A 53 15.73 17.03 10.92
N ASP A 54 16.62 17.86 11.47
CA ASP A 54 16.51 18.40 12.84
C ASP A 54 16.09 17.37 13.91
N GLY A 55 16.78 16.22 13.95
CA GLY A 55 16.52 15.18 14.95
C GLY A 55 15.33 14.26 14.65
N ASN A 56 14.59 14.48 13.56
CA ASN A 56 13.31 13.82 13.30
C ASN A 56 13.22 13.25 11.88
N TRP A 57 12.43 12.19 11.72
CA TRP A 57 12.10 11.62 10.41
C TRP A 57 10.81 12.22 9.86
N TYR A 58 10.90 12.84 8.69
CA TYR A 58 9.76 13.44 7.98
C TYR A 58 9.38 12.60 6.78
N THR A 59 8.08 12.35 6.60
CA THR A 59 7.54 11.55 5.49
C THR A 59 7.31 12.42 4.26
N PHE A 60 7.77 11.93 3.11
CA PHE A 60 7.60 12.55 1.80
C PHE A 60 7.13 11.52 0.78
N ASP A 61 6.32 11.96 -0.18
CA ASP A 61 5.85 11.15 -1.29
C ASP A 61 6.06 11.89 -2.62
N ALA A 62 7.07 11.46 -3.37
CA ALA A 62 7.44 12.05 -4.65
C ALA A 62 6.44 11.72 -5.78
N ARG A 63 5.54 10.74 -5.61
CA ARG A 63 4.53 10.38 -6.61
C ARG A 63 3.38 11.40 -6.62
N TYR A 64 2.90 11.79 -5.44
CA TYR A 64 1.71 12.65 -5.33
C TYR A 64 2.04 14.10 -4.94
N ASN A 65 3.19 14.36 -4.32
CA ASN A 65 3.63 15.68 -3.84
C ASN A 65 2.56 16.45 -3.02
N VAL A 66 1.63 15.72 -2.41
CA VAL A 66 0.60 16.21 -1.49
C VAL A 66 0.55 15.29 -0.28
N PRO A 67 0.40 15.83 0.95
CA PRO A 67 0.22 15.00 2.13
C PRO A 67 -1.02 14.10 1.99
N ARG A 68 -0.84 12.79 2.22
CA ARG A 68 -1.94 11.82 2.30
C ARG A 68 -1.98 11.21 3.69
N ILE A 69 -3.20 11.09 4.22
CA ILE A 69 -3.50 10.36 5.45
C ILE A 69 -3.66 8.86 5.15
N GLY A 70 -3.78 8.04 6.20
CA GLY A 70 -4.05 6.61 6.03
C GLY A 70 -2.85 5.76 5.63
N ARG A 71 -1.62 6.26 5.81
CA ARG A 71 -0.41 5.44 5.63
C ARG A 71 -0.25 4.48 6.80
N VAL A 72 -0.28 3.18 6.51
CA VAL A 72 0.09 2.14 7.47
C VAL A 72 1.48 1.65 7.10
N LEU A 73 2.48 2.15 7.82
CA LEU A 73 3.86 1.73 7.63
C LEU A 73 4.02 0.25 7.97
N MET A 74 4.58 -0.52 7.05
CA MET A 74 4.98 -1.91 7.32
C MET A 74 6.48 -1.99 7.61
N VAL A 75 7.30 -1.39 6.74
CA VAL A 75 8.74 -1.65 6.70
C VAL A 75 9.55 -0.41 6.30
N ARG A 76 10.79 -0.35 6.80
CA ARG A 76 11.79 0.67 6.48
C ARG A 76 13.12 0.03 6.14
N GLY A 77 13.82 0.56 5.14
CA GLY A 77 15.12 0.05 4.70
C GLY A 77 15.96 1.11 3.98
N ASN A 78 17.15 0.74 3.53
CA ASN A 78 17.98 1.61 2.71
C ASN A 78 17.33 1.87 1.35
N ASP A 79 16.77 0.82 0.75
CA ASP A 79 16.06 0.83 -0.53
C ASP A 79 15.14 -0.41 -0.63
N ALA A 80 14.48 -0.61 -1.77
CA ALA A 80 13.55 -1.72 -1.96
C ALA A 80 14.17 -3.12 -1.88
N SER A 81 15.50 -3.28 -1.93
CA SER A 81 16.14 -4.60 -1.75
C SER A 81 16.08 -5.09 -0.31
N ASP A 82 16.19 -4.17 0.67
CA ASP A 82 16.10 -4.50 2.09
C ASP A 82 14.66 -4.85 2.52
N VAL A 83 13.68 -4.35 1.79
CA VAL A 83 12.26 -4.41 2.14
C VAL A 83 11.38 -4.87 0.98
N ALA A 84 11.91 -5.78 0.18
CA ALA A 84 11.16 -6.38 -0.91
C ALA A 84 9.92 -7.11 -0.36
N MET A 85 8.77 -6.89 -1.01
CA MET A 85 7.51 -7.56 -0.63
C MET A 85 7.64 -9.08 -0.67
N ILE A 86 8.31 -9.61 -1.71
CA ILE A 86 8.62 -11.02 -1.87
C ILE A 86 10.05 -11.10 -2.41
N THR A 87 10.90 -11.90 -1.75
CA THR A 87 12.19 -12.32 -2.29
C THR A 87 12.09 -13.81 -2.61
N SER A 88 12.31 -14.19 -3.86
CA SER A 88 12.19 -15.57 -4.33
C SER A 88 13.51 -16.07 -4.93
N PHE A 89 13.80 -17.36 -4.77
CA PHE A 89 15.04 -17.99 -5.22
C PHE A 89 14.75 -19.17 -6.15
N GLY A 90 14.84 -18.95 -7.47
CA GLY A 90 14.43 -19.92 -8.49
C GLY A 90 13.29 -19.39 -9.37
N ALA A 91 12.68 -20.27 -10.16
CA ALA A 91 11.58 -19.91 -11.05
C ALA A 91 10.25 -19.92 -10.31
N TYR A 92 9.55 -18.78 -10.31
CA TYR A 92 8.22 -18.62 -9.71
C TYR A 92 7.35 -17.76 -10.63
N GLU A 93 6.06 -18.08 -10.65
CA GLU A 93 5.04 -17.29 -11.33
C GLU A 93 4.05 -16.75 -10.30
N LEU A 94 3.85 -15.44 -10.28
CA LEU A 94 2.87 -14.80 -9.40
C LEU A 94 1.47 -15.02 -9.99
N SER A 95 0.73 -15.98 -9.43
CA SER A 95 -0.62 -16.34 -9.90
C SER A 95 -1.72 -15.38 -9.42
N GLY A 96 -1.45 -14.59 -8.39
CA GLY A 96 -2.41 -13.63 -7.87
C GLY A 96 -1.81 -12.73 -6.81
N PHE A 97 -2.20 -11.46 -6.86
CA PHE A 97 -1.78 -10.46 -5.91
C PHE A 97 -2.95 -9.51 -5.63
N ARG A 98 -3.30 -9.36 -4.35
CA ARG A 98 -4.43 -8.54 -3.91
C ARG A 98 -4.04 -7.86 -2.62
N VAL A 99 -4.15 -6.54 -2.65
CA VAL A 99 -4.01 -5.67 -1.48
C VAL A 99 -5.37 -5.03 -1.26
N TRP A 100 -5.75 -4.81 -0.01
CA TRP A 100 -6.97 -4.11 0.33
C TRP A 100 -6.82 -3.43 1.69
N SER A 101 -7.38 -2.23 1.83
CA SER A 101 -7.38 -1.37 3.02
C SER A 101 -8.77 -0.74 3.22
N LEU A 102 -9.32 -0.85 4.43
CA LEU A 102 -10.65 -0.32 4.76
C LEU A 102 -10.49 0.91 5.64
N GLU A 103 -11.18 1.99 5.28
CA GLU A 103 -11.42 3.09 6.23
C GLU A 103 -12.51 2.65 7.20
N LEU A 104 -12.28 2.89 8.49
CA LEU A 104 -13.21 2.54 9.57
C LEU A 104 -13.78 3.81 10.17
N ALA A 105 -15.07 3.77 10.50
CA ALA A 105 -15.70 4.85 11.24
C ALA A 105 -15.30 4.80 12.72
N ASP A 106 -15.23 5.97 13.35
CA ASP A 106 -14.96 6.06 14.79
C ASP A 106 -16.03 5.32 15.59
N GLY A 107 -15.60 4.44 16.50
CA GLY A 107 -16.48 3.73 17.44
C GLY A 107 -17.02 2.38 16.95
N GLU A 108 -16.58 1.86 15.79
CA GLU A 108 -16.87 0.47 15.43
C GLU A 108 -16.22 -0.51 16.43
N GLY A 109 -17.02 -1.46 16.92
CA GLY A 109 -16.56 -2.50 17.85
C GLY A 109 -15.72 -3.57 17.16
N ASN A 110 -14.74 -4.14 17.88
CA ASN A 110 -13.82 -5.17 17.36
C ASN A 110 -14.53 -6.38 16.72
N ASP A 111 -15.72 -6.76 17.20
CA ASP A 111 -16.45 -7.92 16.68
C ASP A 111 -16.96 -7.68 15.24
N ALA A 112 -17.48 -6.48 14.97
CA ALA A 112 -17.92 -6.09 13.63
C ALA A 112 -16.74 -6.00 12.65
N LEU A 113 -15.57 -5.54 13.14
CA LEU A 113 -14.33 -5.52 12.38
C LEU A 113 -13.89 -6.93 11.98
N LEU A 114 -13.87 -7.85 12.93
CA LEU A 114 -13.46 -9.24 12.69
C LEU A 114 -14.41 -9.94 11.71
N GLU A 115 -15.70 -9.64 11.76
CA GLU A 115 -16.68 -10.13 10.78
C GLU A 115 -16.38 -9.58 9.38
N GLN A 116 -16.10 -8.29 9.22
CA GLN A 116 -15.74 -7.71 7.92
C GLN A 116 -14.43 -8.28 7.35
N LEU A 117 -13.45 -8.57 8.21
CA LEU A 117 -12.19 -9.20 7.81
C LEU A 117 -12.32 -10.71 7.54
N SER A 118 -13.39 -11.35 8.00
CA SER A 118 -13.63 -12.78 7.80
C SER A 118 -13.99 -13.13 6.35
N VAL A 119 -14.44 -12.16 5.56
CA VAL A 119 -14.80 -12.31 4.16
C VAL A 119 -13.81 -11.54 3.29
N ARG A 120 -13.24 -12.21 2.29
CA ARG A 120 -12.41 -11.53 1.28
C ARG A 120 -13.25 -10.47 0.56
N PRO A 121 -12.86 -9.17 0.61
CA PRO A 121 -13.59 -8.13 -0.10
C PRO A 121 -13.55 -8.39 -1.61
N HIS A 122 -14.70 -8.23 -2.28
CA HIS A 122 -14.75 -8.27 -3.74
C HIS A 122 -14.14 -6.96 -4.28
N PRO A 123 -13.27 -7.00 -5.31
CA PRO A 123 -12.55 -5.81 -5.80
C PRO A 123 -13.44 -4.64 -6.21
N GLN A 124 -14.72 -4.89 -6.51
CA GLN A 124 -15.67 -3.89 -7.01
C GLN A 124 -16.64 -3.35 -5.94
N HIS A 125 -16.51 -3.79 -4.68
CA HIS A 125 -17.48 -3.44 -3.63
C HIS A 125 -16.78 -2.95 -2.37
N ARG A 126 -16.42 -1.66 -2.37
CA ARG A 126 -16.01 -0.98 -1.14
C ARG A 126 -16.74 0.35 -0.98
N GLY A 127 -17.94 0.27 -0.38
CA GLY A 127 -18.53 1.35 0.42
C GLY A 127 -19.33 2.46 -0.29
N LEU A 128 -20.64 2.23 -0.51
CA LEU A 128 -21.78 3.16 -0.31
C LEU A 128 -23.04 2.56 -0.99
N GLY A 129 -24.02 2.11 -0.20
CA GLY A 129 -25.43 1.89 -0.57
C GLY A 129 -25.78 1.21 -1.91
N ALA A 130 -26.13 -0.08 -1.84
CA ALA A 130 -27.11 -0.87 -2.63
C ALA A 130 -27.22 -0.75 -4.18
N GLN A 131 -27.24 -1.92 -4.87
CA GLN A 131 -28.36 -2.47 -5.68
C GLN A 131 -27.98 -3.88 -6.27
N PRO A 132 -28.94 -4.72 -6.70
CA PRO A 132 -28.98 -6.16 -6.38
C PRO A 132 -28.42 -7.14 -7.43
N SER A 133 -28.05 -8.31 -6.89
CA SER A 133 -27.98 -9.64 -7.49
C SER A 133 -27.27 -9.81 -8.84
N LEU A 134 -26.05 -10.36 -8.78
CA LEU A 134 -25.65 -11.38 -9.75
C LEU A 134 -25.27 -12.65 -8.98
N SER A 135 -25.79 -13.77 -9.48
CA SER A 135 -25.77 -15.12 -8.95
C SER A 135 -24.37 -15.66 -8.65
N PRO A 136 -24.25 -16.67 -7.75
CA PRO A 136 -22.95 -17.21 -7.36
C PRO A 136 -22.35 -18.01 -8.52
N CYS A 137 -21.16 -17.62 -8.97
CA CYS A 137 -20.31 -18.52 -9.74
C CYS A 137 -19.56 -19.42 -8.75
N GLY A 138 -19.58 -20.71 -9.00
CA GLY A 138 -19.37 -21.76 -8.02
C GLY A 138 -17.93 -21.94 -7.53
N GLU A 139 -17.88 -22.65 -6.40
CA GLU A 139 -16.86 -23.59 -5.92
C GLU A 139 -15.39 -23.38 -6.32
N GLY A 140 -14.58 -23.13 -5.29
CA GLY A 140 -13.13 -23.23 -5.37
C GLY A 140 -12.52 -23.01 -4.00
N VAL A 141 -12.72 -23.97 -3.09
CA VAL A 141 -12.02 -24.04 -1.81
C VAL A 141 -10.52 -23.98 -2.08
N ASN A 142 -9.86 -22.96 -1.57
CA ASN A 142 -8.45 -23.05 -1.18
C ASN A 142 -8.24 -22.22 0.07
N ARG A 143 -8.39 -22.91 1.21
CA ARG A 143 -7.80 -22.50 2.48
C ARG A 143 -6.28 -22.47 2.28
N LEU A 144 -5.67 -21.32 2.44
CA LEU A 144 -4.31 -21.25 2.94
C LEU A 144 -4.24 -20.10 3.94
N ILE A 145 -3.66 -20.46 5.08
CA ILE A 145 -3.39 -19.76 6.35
C ILE A 145 -3.27 -18.24 6.23
#